data_AF-A0A1V5VJ13-F1
#
_entry.id   AF-A0A1V5VJ13-F1
#
_cell.length_a   1.000
_cell.length_b   1.000
_cell.length_c   1.000
_cell.angle_alpha   90.00
_cell.angle_beta   90.00
_cell.angle_gamma   90.00
#
_symmetry.space_group_name_H-M   'P 1'
#
loop_
_entity.id
_entity.type
_entity.pdbx_description
1 polymer ?
#
loop_
_entity_poly.entity_id
_entity_poly.type
_entity_poly.pdbx_seq_one_letter_code
_entity_poly.pdbx_strand_id
1 'polypeptide(L)'
;MITGKKAAQKLLEEWDEIWKEVDPGQNKGRQRSVFGSIFEDLVTDFLKSESEELKVKKGLIRGADLGLSPQVDIIIYSNKVKGIYEKESYPTAIVDYKDVKSIIEVKSFVDLPTLNRLPSQIDKIKEFCPTAKTCIFIGTLATPIDEQQVRSKFNFVDYFAILYTKQNKVEINDYGEGLDKFISYLSSLS
;
A
#
# COMPACT_ATOMS: atom_id res chain seq x y z
N MET A 1 -13.53 -17.10 -10.40
CA MET A 1 -13.21 -15.66 -10.35
C MET A 1 -13.42 -15.21 -8.91
N ILE A 2 -12.33 -14.92 -8.19
CA ILE A 2 -12.40 -14.33 -6.84
C ILE A 2 -12.70 -12.84 -7.07
N THR A 3 -13.78 -12.32 -6.51
CA THR A 3 -14.05 -10.87 -6.54
C THR A 3 -13.00 -10.18 -5.67
N GLY A 4 -12.49 -9.01 -6.04
CA GLY A 4 -11.51 -8.29 -5.24
C GLY A 4 -11.95 -8.01 -3.80
N LYS A 5 -13.27 -7.88 -3.57
CA LYS A 5 -13.87 -7.88 -2.22
C LYS A 5 -13.52 -9.11 -1.37
N LYS A 6 -13.50 -10.32 -1.94
CA LYS A 6 -13.13 -11.56 -1.24
C LYS A 6 -11.62 -11.59 -0.95
N ALA A 7 -10.82 -11.06 -1.86
CA ALA A 7 -9.37 -11.01 -1.70
C ALA A 7 -8.96 -9.98 -0.61
N ALA A 8 -9.60 -8.80 -0.61
CA ALA A 8 -9.50 -7.81 0.49
C ALA A 8 -9.84 -8.42 1.85
N GLN A 9 -10.93 -9.19 1.88
CA GLN A 9 -11.43 -9.77 3.11
C GLN A 9 -10.44 -10.78 3.70
N LYS A 10 -9.82 -11.61 2.87
CA LYS A 10 -8.77 -12.56 3.30
C LYS A 10 -7.55 -11.82 3.86
N LEU A 11 -7.08 -10.79 3.16
CA LEU A 11 -5.97 -9.94 3.62
C LEU A 11 -6.25 -9.31 4.99
N LEU A 12 -7.49 -8.85 5.20
CA LEU A 12 -7.94 -8.28 6.46
C LEU A 12 -8.05 -9.29 7.60
N GLU A 13 -8.54 -10.50 7.31
CA GLU A 13 -8.65 -11.59 8.28
C GLU A 13 -7.26 -12.01 8.77
N GLU A 14 -6.30 -12.19 7.85
CA GLU A 14 -4.91 -12.50 8.18
C GLU A 14 -4.25 -11.39 9.02
N TRP A 15 -4.51 -10.12 8.68
CA TRP A 15 -4.02 -8.99 9.47
C TRP A 15 -4.63 -8.90 10.88
N ASP A 16 -5.93 -9.16 11.03
CA ASP A 16 -6.63 -9.16 12.33
C ASP A 16 -6.14 -10.31 13.24
N GLU A 17 -5.81 -11.47 12.66
CA GLU A 17 -5.17 -12.58 13.40
C GLU A 17 -3.79 -12.18 13.92
N ILE A 18 -2.92 -11.65 13.05
CA ILE A 18 -1.61 -11.12 13.44
C ILE A 18 -1.75 -10.04 14.51
N TRP A 19 -2.75 -9.17 14.40
CA TRP A 19 -2.97 -8.10 15.36
C TRP A 19 -3.35 -8.61 16.77
N LYS A 20 -4.24 -9.61 16.84
CA LYS A 20 -4.71 -10.19 18.13
C LYS A 20 -3.61 -10.94 18.87
N GLU A 21 -2.76 -11.65 18.14
CA GLU A 21 -1.65 -12.42 18.70
C GLU A 21 -0.61 -11.52 19.39
N VAL A 22 -0.47 -10.27 18.95
CA VAL A 22 0.68 -9.43 19.31
C VAL A 22 0.31 -8.24 20.22
N ASP A 23 -0.98 -8.07 20.57
CA ASP A 23 -1.56 -7.02 21.45
C ASP A 23 -0.75 -5.70 21.52
N PRO A 24 -0.92 -4.79 20.55
CA PRO A 24 -0.16 -3.54 20.50
C PRO A 24 -0.51 -2.55 21.62
N GLY A 25 -1.60 -2.78 22.37
CA GLY A 25 -1.98 -1.97 23.53
C GLY A 25 -0.96 -1.98 24.66
N GLN A 26 -0.10 -3.00 24.72
CA GLN A 26 0.98 -3.11 25.71
C GLN A 26 2.36 -2.68 25.17
N ASN A 27 2.48 -2.37 23.89
CA ASN A 27 3.78 -2.34 23.21
C ASN A 27 4.14 -0.98 22.59
N LYS A 28 4.96 -0.18 23.29
CA LYS A 28 5.38 1.17 22.88
C LYS A 28 6.46 1.17 21.79
N GLY A 29 6.27 2.02 20.77
CA GLY A 29 7.32 2.66 19.95
C GLY A 29 8.13 1.77 19.00
N ARG A 30 8.92 0.83 19.53
CA ARG A 30 9.87 0.00 18.73
C ARG A 30 9.20 -1.08 17.90
N GLN A 31 7.98 -1.50 18.24
CA GLN A 31 7.27 -2.53 17.48
C GLN A 31 6.49 -1.95 16.28
N ARG A 32 6.18 -0.65 16.24
CA ARG A 32 5.43 -0.03 15.11
C ARG A 32 6.12 -0.22 13.76
N SER A 33 7.45 -0.14 13.72
CA SER A 33 8.22 -0.39 12.50
C SER A 33 8.19 -1.86 12.08
N VAL A 34 8.21 -2.79 13.03
CA VAL A 34 8.12 -4.24 12.78
C VAL A 34 6.75 -4.58 12.19
N PHE A 35 5.68 -4.09 12.81
CA PHE A 35 4.31 -4.24 12.30
C PHE A 35 4.09 -3.55 10.95
N GLY A 36 4.74 -2.40 10.72
CA GLY A 36 4.80 -1.76 9.39
C GLY A 36 5.37 -2.69 8.34
N SER A 37 6.51 -3.31 8.64
CA SER A 37 7.14 -4.29 7.73
C SER A 37 6.24 -5.51 7.49
N ILE A 38 5.67 -6.10 8.55
CA ILE A 38 4.80 -7.29 8.42
C ILE A 38 3.59 -6.98 7.54
N PHE A 39 2.95 -5.83 7.72
CA PHE A 39 1.80 -5.45 6.90
C PHE A 39 2.20 -5.16 5.45
N GLU A 40 3.36 -4.54 5.23
CA GLU A 40 3.91 -4.33 3.88
C GLU A 40 4.21 -5.66 3.17
N ASP A 41 4.79 -6.63 3.89
CA ASP A 41 5.05 -7.97 3.37
C ASP A 41 3.73 -8.68 3.01
N LEU A 42 2.72 -8.60 3.88
CA LEU A 42 1.39 -9.16 3.65
C LEU A 42 0.71 -8.57 2.40
N VAL A 43 0.74 -7.24 2.25
CA VAL A 43 0.21 -6.55 1.06
C VAL A 43 1.03 -6.94 -0.19
N THR A 44 2.34 -7.04 -0.06
CA THR A 44 3.23 -7.43 -1.16
C THR A 44 2.91 -8.83 -1.68
N ASP A 45 2.75 -9.80 -0.78
CA ASP A 45 2.45 -11.19 -1.15
C ASP A 45 1.04 -11.34 -1.72
N PHE A 46 0.07 -10.61 -1.16
CA PHE A 46 -1.25 -10.49 -1.75
C PHE A 46 -1.16 -10.02 -3.21
N LEU A 47 -0.44 -8.93 -3.50
CA LEU A 47 -0.34 -8.39 -4.86
C LEU A 47 0.38 -9.32 -5.84
N LYS A 48 1.40 -10.05 -5.38
CA LYS A 48 2.05 -11.09 -6.20
C LYS A 48 1.09 -12.21 -6.56
N SER A 49 0.15 -12.55 -5.67
CA SER A 49 -0.83 -13.61 -5.94
C SER A 49 -1.88 -13.21 -6.98
N GLU A 50 -2.05 -11.91 -7.24
CA GLU A 50 -3.02 -11.39 -8.20
C GLU A 50 -2.48 -11.34 -9.65
N SER A 51 -1.15 -11.42 -9.86
CA SER A 51 -0.57 -11.50 -11.22
C SER A 51 0.89 -11.99 -11.23
N GLU A 52 1.16 -13.05 -11.99
CA GLU A 52 2.53 -13.53 -12.30
C GLU A 52 3.24 -12.66 -13.36
N GLU A 53 2.48 -11.82 -14.07
CA GLU A 53 3.00 -10.92 -15.12
C GLU A 53 3.61 -9.63 -14.57
N LEU A 54 3.40 -9.38 -13.28
CA LEU A 54 3.86 -8.20 -12.58
C LEU A 54 4.90 -8.55 -11.53
N LYS A 55 5.89 -7.66 -11.39
CA LYS A 55 6.81 -7.64 -10.26
C LYS A 55 6.30 -6.66 -9.23
N VAL A 56 6.37 -7.08 -7.98
CA VAL A 56 5.98 -6.29 -6.80
C VAL A 56 7.20 -6.21 -5.89
N LYS A 57 7.79 -5.01 -5.76
CA LYS A 57 9.03 -4.78 -4.99
C LYS A 57 8.95 -3.47 -4.22
N LYS A 58 9.54 -3.42 -3.03
CA LYS A 58 9.88 -2.15 -2.36
C LYS A 58 10.96 -1.43 -3.15
N GLY A 59 11.09 -0.11 -3.09
CA GLY A 59 12.16 0.50 -3.86
C GLY A 59 12.26 2.01 -3.95
N LEU A 60 13.06 2.42 -4.91
CA LEU A 60 13.24 3.80 -5.36
C LEU A 60 12.88 3.87 -6.84
N ILE A 61 12.36 5.01 -7.27
CA ILE A 61 12.07 5.30 -8.67
C ILE A 61 13.13 6.28 -9.17
N ARG A 62 13.77 5.96 -10.30
CA ARG A 62 14.60 6.92 -11.02
C ARG A 62 13.69 7.78 -11.89
N GLY A 63 13.49 9.04 -11.50
CA GLY A 63 12.80 10.02 -12.34
C GLY A 63 13.64 10.41 -13.55
N ALA A 64 13.01 11.00 -14.57
CA ALA A 64 13.69 11.42 -15.80
C ALA A 64 14.88 12.35 -15.53
N ASP A 65 14.63 13.43 -14.78
CA ASP A 65 15.61 14.48 -14.45
C ASP A 65 15.65 14.82 -12.95
N LEU A 66 14.86 14.10 -12.14
CA LEU A 66 14.69 14.39 -10.70
C LEU A 66 15.61 13.55 -9.80
N GLY A 67 16.40 12.65 -10.38
CA GLY A 67 17.23 11.71 -9.63
C GLY A 67 16.40 10.55 -9.05
N LEU A 68 16.65 10.20 -7.79
CA LEU A 68 15.96 9.10 -7.11
C LEU A 68 14.84 9.63 -6.21
N SER A 69 13.68 8.98 -6.29
CA SER A 69 12.56 9.26 -5.40
C SER A 69 12.92 8.96 -3.94
N PRO A 70 12.13 9.45 -2.97
CA PRO A 70 12.05 8.82 -1.66
C PRO A 70 11.72 7.32 -1.79
N GLN A 71 12.00 6.57 -0.74
CA GLN A 71 11.62 5.16 -0.68
C GLN A 71 10.09 5.04 -0.78
N VAL A 72 9.67 4.15 -1.67
CA VAL A 72 8.28 3.74 -1.86
C VAL A 72 8.12 2.35 -1.26
N ASP A 73 7.02 2.15 -0.54
CA ASP A 73 6.75 0.87 0.12
C ASP A 73 6.57 -0.26 -0.92
N ILE A 74 5.85 -0.03 -2.02
CA ILE A 74 5.68 -0.98 -3.11
C ILE A 74 5.66 -0.30 -4.49
N ILE A 75 6.38 -0.87 -5.43
CA ILE A 75 6.45 -0.50 -6.85
C ILE A 75 5.99 -1.72 -7.66
N ILE A 76 5.02 -1.51 -8.55
CA ILE A 76 4.51 -2.50 -9.49
C ILE A 76 4.99 -2.15 -10.90
N TYR A 77 5.64 -3.12 -11.55
CA TYR A 77 6.15 -2.99 -12.91
C TYR A 77 6.08 -4.35 -13.64
N SER A 78 6.24 -4.34 -14.97
CA SER A 78 6.15 -5.59 -15.75
C SER A 78 7.28 -6.57 -15.40
N ASN A 79 6.99 -7.87 -15.35
CA ASN A 79 7.99 -8.91 -15.14
C ASN A 79 9.04 -9.02 -16.27
N LYS A 80 8.73 -8.48 -17.45
CA LYS A 80 9.64 -8.35 -18.61
C LYS A 80 10.71 -7.28 -18.40
N VAL A 81 10.53 -6.40 -17.42
CA VAL A 81 11.50 -5.37 -17.07
C VAL A 81 12.39 -5.88 -15.94
N LYS A 82 13.71 -5.71 -16.11
CA LYS A 82 14.68 -5.81 -15.02
C LYS A 82 14.93 -4.41 -14.49
N GLY A 83 14.75 -4.21 -13.19
CA GLY A 83 15.06 -2.92 -12.57
C GLY A 83 16.50 -2.49 -12.86
N ILE A 84 16.77 -1.18 -12.82
CA ILE A 84 18.12 -0.62 -12.91
C ILE A 84 19.03 -1.28 -11.86
N TYR A 85 18.46 -1.51 -10.68
CA TYR A 85 19.01 -2.40 -9.68
C TYR A 85 17.90 -3.33 -9.18
N GLU A 86 18.14 -4.62 -9.23
CA GLU A 86 17.25 -5.63 -8.70
C GLU A 86 18.09 -6.83 -8.26
N LYS A 87 17.93 -7.25 -7.00
CA LYS A 87 18.44 -8.54 -6.52
C LYS A 87 17.25 -9.41 -6.15
N GLU A 88 17.25 -10.66 -6.61
CA GLU A 88 16.17 -11.60 -6.28
C GLU A 88 16.05 -11.82 -4.78
N SER A 89 17.20 -11.92 -4.08
CA SER A 89 17.29 -12.12 -2.64
C SER A 89 17.04 -10.86 -1.80
N TYR A 90 16.75 -9.71 -2.42
CA TYR A 90 16.51 -8.47 -1.71
C TYR A 90 15.12 -7.90 -2.08
N PRO A 91 14.35 -7.41 -1.11
CA PRO A 91 13.01 -6.89 -1.39
C PRO A 91 13.05 -5.55 -2.14
N THR A 92 14.22 -4.89 -2.19
CA THR A 92 14.38 -3.54 -2.75
C THR A 92 14.85 -3.55 -4.21
N ALA A 93 14.22 -2.73 -5.05
CA ALA A 93 14.60 -2.45 -6.43
C ALA A 93 14.78 -0.94 -6.69
N ILE A 94 15.52 -0.59 -7.74
CA ILE A 94 15.51 0.73 -8.37
C ILE A 94 14.91 0.57 -9.75
N VAL A 95 13.80 1.24 -10.03
CA VAL A 95 13.03 1.10 -11.27
C VAL A 95 12.99 2.44 -12.01
N ASP A 96 13.12 2.41 -13.34
CA ASP A 96 12.99 3.62 -14.17
C ASP A 96 11.51 4.05 -14.23
N TYR A 97 11.23 5.35 -14.11
CA TYR A 97 9.85 5.86 -14.01
C TYR A 97 8.95 5.38 -15.16
N LYS A 98 9.49 5.25 -16.37
CA LYS A 98 8.75 4.78 -17.56
C LYS A 98 8.23 3.34 -17.46
N ASP A 99 8.86 2.53 -16.61
CA ASP A 99 8.54 1.11 -16.46
C ASP A 99 7.58 0.85 -15.29
N VAL A 100 7.41 1.84 -14.41
CA VAL A 100 6.49 1.79 -13.28
C VAL A 100 5.04 1.87 -13.78
N LYS A 101 4.23 0.90 -13.36
CA LYS A 101 2.79 0.86 -13.64
C LYS A 101 2.00 1.43 -12.48
N SER A 102 2.35 1.03 -11.26
CA SER A 102 1.68 1.49 -10.05
C SER A 102 2.65 1.62 -8.88
N ILE A 103 2.29 2.48 -7.95
CA ILE A 103 3.02 2.83 -6.75
C ILE A 103 2.05 2.68 -5.59
N ILE A 104 2.46 1.99 -4.53
CA ILE A 104 1.61 1.80 -3.35
C ILE A 104 2.39 2.19 -2.11
N GLU A 105 1.79 3.08 -1.32
CA GLU A 105 2.22 3.37 0.04
C GLU A 105 1.43 2.50 1.03
N VAL A 106 2.11 1.92 2.01
CA VAL A 106 1.51 1.02 2.99
C VAL A 106 1.66 1.62 4.38
N LYS A 107 0.57 1.65 5.15
CA LYS A 107 0.57 2.17 6.52
C LYS A 107 -0.18 1.21 7.44
N SER A 108 0.54 0.47 8.26
CA SER A 108 -0.06 -0.41 9.26
C SER A 108 -0.78 0.36 10.38
N PHE A 109 -0.35 1.59 10.69
CA PHE A 109 -1.01 2.49 11.65
C PHE A 109 -1.10 3.89 11.06
N VAL A 110 -2.26 4.54 11.22
CA VAL A 110 -2.44 5.96 10.88
C VAL A 110 -2.95 6.73 12.09
N ASP A 111 -2.23 7.81 12.42
CA ASP A 111 -2.64 8.88 13.33
C ASP A 111 -2.89 10.18 12.55
N LEU A 112 -3.46 11.21 13.19
CA LEU A 112 -3.73 12.50 12.55
C LEU A 112 -2.47 13.14 11.90
N PRO A 113 -1.29 13.15 12.55
CA PRO A 113 -0.06 13.61 11.90
C PRO A 113 0.28 12.84 10.61
N THR A 114 0.14 11.51 10.62
CA THR A 114 0.38 10.65 9.44
C THR A 114 -0.61 10.99 8.33
N LEU A 115 -1.89 11.07 8.66
CA LEU A 115 -2.97 11.41 7.73
C LEU A 115 -2.71 12.75 7.02
N ASN A 116 -2.26 13.76 7.76
CA ASN A 116 -1.99 15.09 7.21
C ASN A 116 -0.74 15.13 6.32
N ARG A 117 0.23 14.23 6.50
CA ARG A 117 1.47 14.19 5.72
C ARG A 117 1.34 13.36 4.45
N LEU A 118 0.48 12.34 4.45
CA LEU A 118 0.31 11.40 3.34
C LEU A 118 0.09 12.08 1.98
N PRO A 119 -0.81 13.07 1.81
CA PRO A 119 -1.00 13.73 0.51
C PRO A 119 0.30 14.32 -0.04
N SER A 120 1.05 15.05 0.79
CA SER A 120 2.33 15.65 0.38
C SER A 120 3.41 14.62 0.05
N GLN A 121 3.38 13.45 0.69
CA GLN A 121 4.30 12.36 0.36
C GLN A 121 3.95 11.76 -1.01
N ILE A 122 2.66 11.56 -1.28
CA ILE A 122 2.19 11.05 -2.56
C ILE A 122 2.51 12.03 -3.69
N ASP A 123 2.23 13.32 -3.50
CA ASP A 123 2.51 14.33 -4.53
C ASP A 123 3.99 14.32 -4.90
N LYS A 124 4.88 14.26 -3.90
CA LYS A 124 6.32 14.10 -4.13
C LYS A 124 6.67 12.85 -4.91
N ILE A 125 6.02 11.71 -4.66
CA ILE A 125 6.30 10.48 -5.41
C ILE A 125 5.77 10.60 -6.85
N LYS A 126 4.59 11.21 -7.04
CA LYS A 126 3.98 11.47 -8.36
C LYS A 126 4.86 12.38 -9.22
N GLU A 127 5.65 13.29 -8.64
CA GLU A 127 6.63 14.08 -9.39
C GLU A 127 7.65 13.20 -10.13
N PHE A 128 8.09 12.09 -9.54
CA PHE A 128 9.05 11.17 -10.17
C PHE A 128 8.41 10.27 -11.22
N CYS A 129 7.10 10.02 -11.12
CA CYS A 129 6.39 9.11 -12.01
C CYS A 129 4.91 9.53 -12.21
N PRO A 130 4.65 10.61 -12.96
CA PRO A 130 3.32 11.21 -13.06
C PRO A 130 2.29 10.32 -13.75
N THR A 131 2.74 9.31 -14.51
CA THR A 131 1.88 8.37 -15.24
C THR A 131 1.49 7.14 -14.42
N ALA A 132 2.14 6.90 -13.27
CA ALA A 132 1.85 5.72 -12.47
C ALA A 132 0.56 5.92 -11.66
N LYS A 133 -0.27 4.88 -11.63
CA LYS A 133 -1.40 4.85 -10.69
C LYS A 133 -0.83 4.72 -9.29
N THR A 134 -1.01 5.74 -8.46
CA THR A 134 -0.58 5.67 -7.05
C THR A 134 -1.74 5.15 -6.21
N CYS A 135 -1.48 4.42 -5.12
CA CYS A 135 -2.48 3.90 -4.18
C CYS A 135 -1.92 3.94 -2.74
N ILE A 136 -2.80 3.89 -1.72
CA ILE A 136 -2.39 3.78 -0.31
C ILE A 136 -3.15 2.62 0.34
N PHE A 137 -2.46 1.65 0.96
CA PHE A 137 -3.05 0.60 1.80
C PHE A 137 -2.92 0.98 3.28
N ILE A 138 -4.02 0.86 4.04
CA ILE A 138 -4.00 1.12 5.48
C ILE A 138 -4.38 -0.17 6.22
N GLY A 139 -3.75 -0.44 7.37
CA GLY A 139 -3.98 -1.66 8.16
C GLY A 139 -4.86 -1.42 9.38
N THR A 140 -4.68 -0.29 10.07
CA THR A 140 -5.53 0.12 11.19
C THR A 140 -5.39 1.61 11.55
N LEU A 141 -6.39 2.15 12.24
CA LEU A 141 -6.31 3.45 12.92
C LEU A 141 -5.98 3.23 14.40
N ALA A 142 -4.79 3.67 14.82
CA ALA A 142 -4.34 3.53 16.21
C ALA A 142 -5.03 4.52 17.18
N THR A 143 -5.90 5.37 16.67
CA THR A 143 -6.57 6.46 17.38
C THR A 143 -7.94 6.63 16.73
N PRO A 144 -9.02 6.92 17.47
CA PRO A 144 -10.29 7.27 16.85
C PRO A 144 -10.12 8.54 16.01
N ILE A 145 -9.91 8.36 14.70
CA ILE A 145 -9.97 9.43 13.70
C ILE A 145 -11.35 9.34 13.06
N ASP A 146 -11.99 10.48 12.89
CA ASP A 146 -13.30 10.58 12.25
C ASP A 146 -13.21 10.19 10.77
N GLU A 147 -14.16 9.39 10.29
CA GLU A 147 -14.28 8.98 8.89
C GLU A 147 -14.29 10.20 7.94
N GLN A 148 -14.99 11.28 8.28
CA GLN A 148 -15.04 12.49 7.46
C GLN A 148 -13.66 13.13 7.32
N GLN A 149 -12.81 13.05 8.33
CA GLN A 149 -11.43 13.56 8.25
C GLN A 149 -10.61 12.73 7.25
N VAL A 150 -10.77 11.40 7.25
CA VAL A 150 -10.13 10.53 6.25
C VAL A 150 -10.64 10.85 4.85
N ARG A 151 -11.96 10.94 4.66
CA ARG A 151 -12.58 11.26 3.35
C ARG A 151 -12.20 12.64 2.82
N SER A 152 -11.99 13.63 3.69
CA SER A 152 -11.58 14.98 3.28
C SER A 152 -10.16 15.07 2.74
N LYS A 153 -9.31 14.07 3.04
CA LYS A 153 -7.90 14.04 2.64
C LYS A 153 -7.65 13.18 1.41
N PHE A 154 -8.57 12.26 1.09
CA PHE A 154 -8.41 11.31 0.01
C PHE A 154 -9.63 11.33 -0.92
N ASN A 155 -9.43 11.70 -2.18
CA ASN A 155 -10.37 11.40 -3.24
C ASN A 155 -10.21 9.91 -3.62
N PHE A 156 -11.22 9.08 -3.36
CA PHE A 156 -11.25 7.62 -3.56
C PHE A 156 -10.96 7.11 -4.99
N VAL A 157 -10.68 8.01 -5.94
CA VAL A 157 -10.39 7.70 -7.34
C VAL A 157 -8.89 7.39 -7.56
N ASP A 158 -8.04 7.84 -6.62
CA ASP A 158 -6.56 7.71 -6.65
C ASP A 158 -6.01 6.88 -5.45
N TYR A 159 -6.85 6.37 -4.55
CA TYR A 159 -6.41 5.76 -3.28
C TYR A 159 -7.36 4.65 -2.83
N PHE A 160 -6.84 3.52 -2.34
CA PHE A 160 -7.63 2.38 -1.83
C PHE A 160 -7.37 2.15 -0.34
N ALA A 161 -8.04 2.90 0.52
CA ALA A 161 -7.88 2.73 1.96
C ALA A 161 -8.58 1.45 2.44
N ILE A 162 -7.81 0.47 2.93
CA ILE A 162 -8.33 -0.58 3.81
C ILE A 162 -8.23 -0.06 5.25
N LEU A 163 -9.26 -0.19 6.08
CA LEU A 163 -9.25 0.42 7.41
C LEU A 163 -9.97 -0.50 8.40
N TYR A 164 -9.36 -0.83 9.54
CA TYR A 164 -10.05 -1.55 10.62
C TYR A 164 -9.55 -1.22 12.04
N THR A 165 -10.43 -1.34 13.04
CA THR A 165 -10.07 -1.36 14.48
C THR A 165 -10.94 -2.36 15.26
N LYS A 166 -10.46 -2.84 16.43
CA LYS A 166 -11.33 -3.56 17.38
C LYS A 166 -11.00 -3.32 18.87
N GLN A 167 -11.85 -2.50 19.50
CA GLN A 167 -12.43 -2.65 20.85
C GLN A 167 -13.92 -2.27 20.75
N ASN A 168 -14.62 -3.05 19.92
CA ASN A 168 -16.08 -3.14 19.73
C ASN A 168 -16.85 -2.00 19.01
N LYS A 169 -16.18 -1.03 18.35
CA LYS A 169 -16.53 -0.52 17.00
C LYS A 169 -15.69 0.69 16.57
N VAL A 170 -14.90 0.53 15.50
CA VAL A 170 -14.80 1.51 14.41
C VAL A 170 -14.80 0.71 13.10
N GLU A 171 -15.79 1.00 12.26
CA GLU A 171 -16.00 0.47 10.90
C GLU A 171 -15.46 1.49 9.91
N ILE A 172 -14.70 1.07 8.90
CA ILE A 172 -14.41 1.95 7.78
C ILE A 172 -14.56 1.19 6.47
N ASN A 173 -15.56 1.61 5.70
CA ASN A 173 -15.91 1.11 4.38
C ASN A 173 -15.16 1.90 3.30
N ASP A 174 -14.34 1.22 2.51
CA ASP A 174 -14.40 1.38 1.06
C ASP A 174 -14.80 0.04 0.44
N TYR A 175 -16.07 -0.02 0.00
CA TYR A 175 -16.67 -1.18 -0.62
C TYR A 175 -15.88 -1.54 -1.86
N GLY A 176 -15.40 -2.79 -1.92
CA GLY A 176 -15.25 -3.60 -3.14
C GLY A 176 -14.73 -2.83 -4.34
N GLU A 177 -15.54 -2.01 -4.99
CA GLU A 177 -15.22 -1.11 -6.09
C GLU A 177 -13.81 -0.53 -6.11
N GLY A 178 -13.28 -0.02 -5.00
CA GLY A 178 -11.93 0.54 -5.01
C GLY A 178 -10.89 -0.54 -5.33
N LEU A 179 -10.75 -1.50 -4.42
CA LEU A 179 -9.83 -2.62 -4.60
C LEU A 179 -10.20 -3.50 -5.81
N ASP A 180 -11.48 -3.64 -6.14
CA ASP A 180 -11.99 -4.34 -7.33
C ASP A 180 -11.54 -3.61 -8.59
N LYS A 181 -11.62 -2.27 -8.64
CA LYS A 181 -11.07 -1.46 -9.74
C LYS A 181 -9.55 -1.55 -9.76
N PHE A 182 -8.90 -1.71 -8.62
CA PHE A 182 -7.46 -1.90 -8.56
C PHE A 182 -7.04 -3.26 -9.10
N ILE A 183 -7.64 -4.33 -8.62
CA ILE A 183 -7.40 -5.70 -9.09
C ILE A 183 -7.76 -5.80 -10.56
N SER A 184 -8.90 -5.25 -10.99
CA SER A 184 -9.26 -5.16 -12.41
C SER A 184 -8.21 -4.40 -13.22
N TYR A 185 -7.66 -3.32 -12.66
CA TYR A 185 -6.56 -2.60 -13.26
C TYR A 185 -5.29 -3.46 -13.34
N LEU A 186 -4.88 -4.15 -12.26
CA LEU A 186 -3.73 -5.05 -12.27
C LEU A 186 -3.89 -6.17 -13.29
N SER A 187 -5.10 -6.77 -13.37
CA SER A 187 -5.44 -7.76 -14.40
C SER A 187 -5.38 -7.17 -15.81
N SER A 188 -5.67 -5.89 -16.00
CA SER A 188 -5.53 -5.22 -17.31
C SER A 188 -4.09 -4.87 -17.70
N LEU A 189 -3.15 -4.95 -16.75
CA LEU A 189 -1.73 -4.76 -16.99
C LEU A 189 -0.99 -6.05 -17.39
N SER A 190 -1.65 -7.20 -17.21
CA SER A 190 -1.20 -8.54 -17.61
C SER A 190 -1.64 -8.78 -19.05
#